data_AF-A0A7W1U279-F1
#
_entry.id   AF-A0A7W1U279-F1
#
_cell.length_a   1.000
_cell.length_b   1.000
_cell.length_c   1.000
_cell.angle_alpha   90.00
_cell.angle_beta   90.00
_cell.angle_gamma   90.00
#
_symmetry.space_group_name_H-M   'P 1'
#
loop_
_entity.id
_entity.type
_entity.pdbx_description
1 polymer ?
#
loop_
_entity_poly.entity_id
_entity_poly.type
_entity_poly.pdbx_seq_one_letter_code
_entity_poly.pdbx_strand_id
1 'polypeptide(L)'
;MSAKPKKKLCWNCEGQVSFQQDNCPYCGVYLNPLDDDNKDTLFSPPYRMKAGEEENQTLPEAPYLVQEEAIVSEPVAAPLPTTSDGLKAILIPLTLILSGAVFLLFGLTLMLFSRNGVFTLRWDGTYWFLYMLAGTPMLIYGWKSIFHVEE
;
A
#
# COMPACT_ATOMS: atom_id res chain seq x y z
N MET A 1 28.65 24.82 16.94
CA MET A 1 27.74 24.45 15.84
C MET A 1 27.41 22.97 16.02
N SER A 2 26.14 22.62 16.27
CA SER A 2 25.74 21.21 16.45
C SER A 2 25.46 20.60 15.07
N ALA A 3 26.21 19.57 14.69
CA ALA A 3 26.01 18.87 13.42
C ALA A 3 24.72 18.04 13.49
N LYS A 4 23.83 18.18 12.50
CA LYS A 4 22.62 17.37 12.41
C LYS A 4 22.99 15.92 12.06
N PRO A 5 22.53 14.91 12.80
CA PRO A 5 22.82 13.51 12.48
C PRO A 5 22.13 13.11 11.18
N LYS A 6 22.86 12.42 10.29
CA LYS A 6 22.32 11.86 9.04
C LYS A 6 21.38 10.69 9.34
N LYS A 7 20.30 10.57 8.55
CA LYS A 7 19.31 9.49 8.64
C LYS A 7 19.24 8.72 7.32
N LYS A 8 18.94 7.42 7.37
CA LYS A 8 18.66 6.55 6.22
C LYS A 8 17.27 5.92 6.37
N LEU A 9 16.66 5.51 5.26
CA LEU A 9 15.37 4.80 5.25
C LEU A 9 15.62 3.29 5.28
N CYS A 10 14.85 2.56 6.07
CA CYS A 10 14.84 1.09 6.03
C CYS A 10 14.17 0.62 4.73
N TRP A 11 14.84 -0.24 3.96
CA TRP A 11 14.30 -0.79 2.71
C TRP A 11 13.09 -1.72 2.92
N ASN A 12 12.90 -2.25 4.14
CA ASN A 12 11.84 -3.23 4.43
C ASN A 12 10.56 -2.59 4.99
N CYS A 13 10.69 -1.61 5.88
CA CYS A 13 9.54 -1.00 6.57
C CYS A 13 9.43 0.52 6.39
N GLU A 14 10.31 1.11 5.57
CA GLU A 14 10.38 2.55 5.31
C GLU A 14 10.59 3.43 6.56
N GLY A 15 10.93 2.83 7.70
CA GLY A 15 11.26 3.54 8.93
C GLY A 15 12.53 4.38 8.80
N GLN A 16 12.50 5.61 9.29
CA GLN A 16 13.68 6.48 9.35
C GLN A 16 14.59 6.04 10.50
N VAL A 17 15.80 5.62 10.18
CA VAL A 17 16.80 5.16 11.16
C VAL A 17 18.06 6.00 11.08
N SER A 18 18.89 5.98 12.12
CA SER A 18 20.19 6.64 12.08
C SER A 18 21.13 5.94 11.09
N PHE A 19 22.04 6.71 10.49
CA PHE A 19 22.93 6.17 9.45
C PHE A 19 23.85 5.05 9.97
N GLN A 20 24.27 5.15 11.23
CA GLN A 20 25.22 4.26 11.91
C GLN A 20 24.58 3.00 12.52
N GLN A 21 23.25 2.83 12.41
CA GLN A 21 22.58 1.70 13.04
C GLN A 21 22.51 0.48 12.10
N ASP A 22 22.93 -0.67 12.63
CA ASP A 22 23.02 -1.95 11.90
C ASP A 22 21.70 -2.68 11.79
N ASN A 23 20.79 -2.49 12.74
CA ASN A 23 19.49 -3.15 12.75
C ASN A 23 18.37 -2.14 12.87
N CYS A 24 17.35 -2.27 12.02
CA CYS A 24 16.17 -1.42 12.08
C CYS A 24 15.41 -1.63 13.41
N PRO A 25 15.16 -0.58 14.21
CA PRO A 25 14.42 -0.70 15.47
C PRO A 25 12.93 -0.99 15.26
N TYR A 26 12.42 -0.82 14.05
CA TYR A 26 11.00 -1.02 13.73
C TYR A 26 10.71 -2.46 13.30
N CYS A 27 11.51 -3.03 12.38
CA CYS A 27 11.25 -4.35 11.81
C CYS A 27 12.37 -5.38 12.03
N GLY A 28 13.47 -5.00 12.70
CA GLY A 28 14.58 -5.91 13.02
C GLY A 28 15.48 -6.32 11.84
N VAL A 29 15.23 -5.79 10.64
CA VAL A 29 16.06 -6.09 9.46
C VAL A 29 17.45 -5.45 9.58
N TYR A 30 18.47 -6.20 9.15
CA TYR A 30 19.84 -5.72 9.07
C TYR A 30 20.00 -4.69 7.94
N LEU A 31 20.59 -3.55 8.27
CA LEU A 31 20.87 -2.41 7.41
C LEU A 31 22.38 -2.22 7.40
N ASN A 32 23.04 -2.72 6.35
CA ASN A 32 24.50 -2.69 6.23
C ASN A 32 25.06 -1.27 6.56
N PRO A 33 25.89 -1.10 7.60
CA PRO A 33 26.54 0.18 7.87
C PRO A 33 27.54 0.46 6.75
N LEU A 34 27.49 1.66 6.18
CA LEU A 34 28.53 2.13 5.28
C LEU A 34 29.52 2.91 6.13
N ASP A 35 30.73 2.38 6.28
CA ASP A 35 31.82 3.08 6.96
C ASP A 35 32.07 4.44 6.28
N ASP A 36 32.16 5.49 7.09
CA ASP A 36 32.16 6.90 6.66
C ASP A 36 33.48 7.31 5.94
N ASP A 37 34.43 6.39 5.79
CA ASP A 37 35.79 6.62 5.30
C ASP A 37 35.94 6.56 3.77
N ASN A 38 34.90 6.20 3.01
CA ASN A 38 35.02 6.12 1.54
C ASN A 38 33.77 6.63 0.80
N LYS A 39 33.49 7.92 0.96
CA LYS A 39 32.31 8.62 0.40
C LYS A 39 32.21 8.59 -1.13
N ASP A 40 33.28 8.25 -1.84
CA ASP A 40 33.31 8.27 -3.30
C ASP A 40 33.05 6.91 -3.95
N THR A 41 32.97 5.83 -3.18
CA THR A 41 32.78 4.46 -3.73
C THR A 41 31.37 3.90 -3.57
N LEU A 42 30.50 4.57 -2.82
CA LEU A 42 29.18 4.05 -2.41
C LEU A 42 28.10 4.08 -3.51
N PHE A 43 28.39 4.70 -4.65
CA PHE A 43 27.54 4.65 -5.87
C PHE A 43 28.26 4.05 -7.07
N SER A 44 29.38 3.34 -6.86
CA SER A 44 30.01 2.59 -7.94
C SER A 44 29.19 1.32 -8.21
N PRO A 45 28.78 1.05 -9.46
CA PRO A 45 28.16 -0.23 -9.78
C PRO A 45 29.13 -1.38 -9.43
N PRO A 46 28.62 -2.57 -9.09
CA PRO A 46 29.45 -3.71 -8.68
C PRO A 46 30.45 -4.19 -9.74
N TYR A 47 30.33 -3.71 -10.98
CA TYR A 47 31.26 -3.97 -12.07
C TYR A 47 31.97 -2.67 -12.48
N ARG A 48 33.29 -2.61 -12.27
CA ARG A 48 34.15 -1.58 -12.86
C ARG A 48 34.63 -2.08 -14.20
N MET A 49 34.25 -1.43 -15.30
CA MET A 49 34.90 -1.67 -16.58
C MET A 49 36.35 -1.20 -16.47
N LYS A 50 37.31 -2.12 -16.50
CA LYS A 50 38.73 -1.77 -16.67
C LYS A 50 38.87 -1.14 -18.05
N ALA A 51 39.02 0.18 -18.11
CA ALA A 51 39.42 0.86 -19.33
C ALA A 51 40.91 0.59 -19.57
N GLY A 52 41.21 -0.42 -20.38
CA GLY A 52 42.57 -0.70 -20.85
C GLY A 52 43.10 -2.05 -20.39
N GLU A 53 42.65 -3.11 -21.05
CA GLU A 53 43.36 -4.39 -21.21
C GLU A 53 42.63 -5.13 -22.34
N GLU A 54 42.96 -4.77 -23.58
CA GLU A 54 42.57 -5.49 -24.79
C GLU A 54 43.34 -6.82 -24.85
N GLU A 55 42.92 -7.79 -24.05
CA GLU A 55 43.44 -9.16 -24.14
C GLU A 55 42.30 -10.09 -24.57
N ASN A 56 42.14 -10.15 -25.90
CA ASN A 56 41.70 -11.30 -26.71
C ASN A 56 40.90 -12.41 -26.01
N GLN A 57 39.78 -12.06 -25.37
CA GLN A 57 38.78 -13.04 -24.93
C GLN A 57 37.74 -13.19 -26.05
N THR A 58 37.85 -14.28 -26.80
CA THR A 58 36.76 -14.76 -27.65
C THR A 58 35.55 -15.01 -26.76
N LEU A 59 34.59 -14.09 -26.77
CA LEU A 59 33.30 -14.27 -26.10
C LEU A 59 32.67 -15.57 -26.61
N PRO A 60 32.27 -16.51 -25.74
CA PRO A 60 31.47 -17.64 -26.17
C PRO A 60 30.14 -17.13 -26.72
N GLU A 61 29.80 -17.56 -27.93
CA GLU A 61 28.54 -17.19 -28.58
C GLU A 61 27.37 -17.67 -27.71
N ALA A 62 26.49 -16.74 -27.35
CA ALA A 62 25.37 -17.05 -26.49
C ALA A 62 24.46 -18.08 -27.17
N PRO A 63 24.03 -19.15 -26.48
CA PRO A 63 23.25 -20.25 -27.08
C PRO A 63 21.82 -19.87 -27.48
N TYR A 64 21.44 -18.61 -27.31
CA TYR A 64 20.17 -18.04 -27.72
C TYR A 64 20.44 -16.97 -28.78
N LEU A 65 20.59 -17.43 -30.03
CA LEU A 65 20.27 -16.59 -31.18
C LEU A 65 18.76 -16.33 -31.11
N VAL A 66 18.39 -15.15 -30.61
CA VAL A 66 17.05 -14.62 -30.82
C VAL A 66 16.92 -14.43 -32.33
N GLN A 67 16.18 -15.31 -32.98
CA GLN A 67 15.72 -15.07 -34.34
C GLN A 67 15.03 -13.70 -34.33
N GLU A 68 15.59 -12.75 -35.09
CA GLU A 68 14.93 -11.52 -35.50
C GLU A 68 13.76 -11.88 -36.41
N GLU A 69 12.75 -12.52 -35.85
CA GLU A 69 11.41 -12.44 -36.39
C GLU A 69 10.86 -11.08 -35.99
N ALA A 70 10.56 -10.29 -37.01
CA ALA A 70 9.97 -8.96 -36.93
C ALA A 70 8.85 -8.90 -35.88
N ILE A 71 9.19 -8.45 -34.68
CA ILE A 71 8.21 -7.94 -33.73
C ILE A 71 7.82 -6.57 -34.28
N VAL A 72 6.73 -6.59 -35.03
CA VAL A 72 5.84 -5.46 -35.28
C VAL A 72 5.86 -4.58 -34.04
N SER A 73 6.31 -3.35 -34.21
CA SER A 73 6.25 -2.29 -33.22
C SER A 73 4.80 -2.08 -32.79
N GLU A 74 4.38 -2.80 -31.74
CA GLU A 74 3.19 -2.45 -30.98
C GLU A 74 3.65 -1.50 -29.88
N PRO A 75 3.21 -0.23 -29.89
CA PRO A 75 3.53 0.69 -28.81
C PRO A 75 2.74 0.26 -27.57
N VAL A 76 3.32 -0.59 -26.73
CA VAL A 76 2.85 -0.79 -25.35
C VAL A 76 3.30 0.43 -24.54
N ALA A 77 2.73 1.58 -24.88
CA ALA A 77 2.44 2.60 -23.91
C ALA A 77 1.44 1.97 -22.95
N ALA A 78 1.90 1.49 -21.79
CA ALA A 78 0.99 1.25 -20.68
C ALA A 78 0.35 2.61 -20.36
N PRO A 79 -0.96 2.81 -20.60
CA PRO A 79 -1.58 4.04 -20.17
C PRO A 79 -1.55 4.04 -18.65
N LEU A 80 -0.98 5.09 -18.06
CA LEU A 80 -1.23 5.44 -16.67
C LEU A 80 -2.75 5.37 -16.48
N PRO A 81 -3.27 4.53 -15.56
CA PRO A 81 -4.70 4.46 -15.34
C PRO A 81 -5.15 5.85 -14.91
N THR A 82 -6.00 6.46 -15.72
CA THR A 82 -6.86 7.56 -15.32
C THR A 82 -7.47 7.19 -13.98
N THR A 83 -7.11 7.92 -12.93
CA THR A 83 -7.38 7.62 -11.52
C THR A 83 -8.87 7.39 -11.20
N SER A 84 -9.77 7.73 -12.12
CA SER A 84 -11.20 7.44 -12.05
C SER A 84 -11.58 5.98 -12.23
N ASP A 85 -10.85 5.20 -13.04
CA ASP A 85 -11.26 3.83 -13.37
C ASP A 85 -10.85 2.83 -12.29
N GLY A 86 -9.70 3.05 -11.65
CA GLY A 86 -9.28 2.29 -10.46
C GLY A 86 -10.23 2.47 -9.28
N LEU A 87 -10.72 3.70 -9.04
CA LEU A 87 -11.69 3.95 -7.98
C LEU A 87 -13.03 3.25 -8.25
N LYS A 88 -13.54 3.27 -9.49
CA LYS A 88 -14.77 2.54 -9.83
C LYS A 88 -14.59 1.04 -9.65
N ALA A 89 -13.44 0.49 -10.06
CA ALA A 89 -13.13 -0.92 -9.88
C ALA A 89 -13.09 -1.36 -8.40
N ILE A 90 -12.84 -0.43 -7.47
CA ILE A 90 -12.87 -0.69 -6.02
C ILE A 90 -14.24 -0.36 -5.41
N LEU A 91 -14.87 0.75 -5.82
CA LEU A 91 -16.17 1.18 -5.30
C LEU A 91 -17.27 0.19 -5.64
N ILE A 92 -17.28 -0.35 -6.85
CA ILE A 92 -18.31 -1.29 -7.30
C ILE A 92 -18.34 -2.54 -6.40
N PRO A 93 -17.25 -3.31 -6.22
CA PRO A 93 -17.29 -4.49 -5.35
C PRO A 93 -17.54 -4.12 -3.89
N LEU A 94 -16.99 -3.00 -3.40
CA LEU A 94 -17.23 -2.54 -2.03
C LEU A 94 -18.72 -2.26 -1.78
N THR A 95 -19.35 -1.49 -2.67
CA THR A 95 -20.79 -1.16 -2.57
C THR A 95 -21.66 -2.39 -2.76
N LEU A 96 -21.28 -3.32 -3.63
CA LEU A 96 -22.00 -4.58 -3.85
C LEU A 96 -21.95 -5.48 -2.60
N ILE A 97 -20.79 -5.59 -1.95
CA ILE A 97 -20.62 -6.33 -0.70
C ILE A 97 -21.42 -5.67 0.42
N LEU A 98 -21.31 -4.34 0.57
CA LEU A 98 -21.97 -3.61 1.65
C LEU A 98 -23.50 -3.68 1.50
N SER A 99 -24.01 -3.47 0.29
CA SER A 99 -25.45 -3.60 0.01
C SER A 99 -25.93 -5.03 0.20
N GLY A 100 -25.19 -6.03 -0.30
CA GLY A 100 -25.49 -7.44 -0.09
C GLY A 100 -25.55 -7.83 1.39
N ALA A 101 -24.61 -7.34 2.20
CA ALA A 101 -24.59 -7.56 3.64
C ALA A 101 -25.82 -6.95 4.34
N VAL A 102 -26.20 -5.71 3.96
CA VAL A 102 -27.43 -5.07 4.48
C VAL A 102 -28.67 -5.88 4.10
N PHE A 103 -28.80 -6.31 2.85
CA PHE A 103 -29.94 -7.13 2.41
C PHE A 103 -29.98 -8.48 3.11
N LEU A 104 -28.83 -9.12 3.32
CA LEU A 104 -28.74 -10.40 4.02
C LEU A 104 -29.15 -10.25 5.49
N LEU A 105 -28.63 -9.24 6.19
CA LEU A 105 -29.02 -8.96 7.58
C LEU A 105 -30.50 -8.62 7.68
N PHE A 106 -31.02 -7.82 6.75
CA PHE A 106 -32.44 -7.50 6.70
C PHE A 106 -33.29 -8.75 6.46
N GLY A 107 -32.92 -9.59 5.49
CA GLY A 107 -33.60 -10.86 5.21
C GLY A 107 -33.56 -11.81 6.40
N LEU A 108 -32.43 -11.88 7.11
CA LEU A 108 -32.29 -12.67 8.33
C LEU A 108 -33.17 -12.13 9.46
N THR A 109 -33.28 -10.81 9.57
CA THR A 109 -34.19 -10.14 10.52
C THR A 109 -35.65 -10.47 10.18
N LEU A 110 -36.04 -10.38 8.91
CA LEU A 110 -37.36 -10.81 8.46
C LEU A 110 -37.58 -12.29 8.79
N MET A 111 -36.61 -13.17 8.52
CA MET A 111 -36.72 -14.60 8.80
C MET A 111 -36.93 -14.90 10.29
N LEU A 112 -36.17 -14.25 11.18
CA LEU A 112 -36.23 -14.50 12.63
C LEU A 112 -37.44 -13.87 13.30
N PHE A 113 -37.88 -12.70 12.83
CA PHE A 113 -38.89 -11.89 13.52
C PHE A 113 -40.22 -11.77 12.77
N SER A 114 -40.35 -12.37 11.58
CA SER A 114 -41.63 -12.45 10.86
C SER A 114 -42.63 -13.28 11.65
N ARG A 115 -43.82 -12.72 11.86
CA ARG A 115 -44.99 -13.47 12.31
C ARG A 115 -46.02 -13.42 11.19
N ASN A 116 -46.42 -14.59 10.68
CA ASN A 116 -47.38 -14.73 9.58
C ASN A 116 -46.96 -14.01 8.28
N GLY A 117 -45.66 -13.97 7.98
CA GLY A 117 -45.15 -13.33 6.76
C GLY A 117 -45.08 -11.80 6.83
N VAL A 118 -45.42 -11.20 7.98
CA VAL A 118 -45.35 -9.75 8.20
C VAL A 118 -44.34 -9.45 9.28
N PHE A 119 -43.44 -8.53 8.97
CA PHE A 119 -42.50 -7.97 9.92
C PHE A 119 -42.99 -6.59 10.36
N THR A 120 -43.39 -6.47 11.62
CA THR A 120 -43.83 -5.20 12.21
C THR A 120 -42.73 -4.67 13.13
N LEU A 121 -41.95 -3.72 12.61
CA LEU A 121 -40.91 -3.06 13.37
C LEU A 121 -41.58 -2.08 14.35
N ARG A 122 -41.86 -2.52 15.58
CA ARG A 122 -42.34 -1.63 16.65
C ARG A 122 -41.14 -1.07 17.39
N TRP A 123 -40.79 0.18 17.08
CA TRP A 123 -39.80 0.92 17.88
C TRP A 123 -40.51 1.56 19.06
N ASP A 124 -40.06 1.23 20.26
CA ASP A 124 -40.51 1.90 21.47
C ASP A 124 -39.78 3.25 21.59
N GLY A 125 -40.54 4.33 21.40
CA GLY A 125 -40.05 5.70 21.47
C GLY A 125 -39.57 6.10 22.87
N THR A 126 -39.87 5.32 23.91
CA THR A 126 -39.41 5.56 25.27
C THR A 126 -37.87 5.57 25.37
N TYR A 127 -37.19 4.82 24.51
CA TYR A 127 -35.73 4.67 24.52
C TYR A 127 -34.98 5.63 23.59
N TRP A 128 -35.62 6.72 23.14
CA TRP A 128 -35.00 7.70 22.23
C TRP A 128 -33.62 8.21 22.72
N PHE A 129 -33.48 8.37 24.04
CA PHE A 129 -32.26 8.86 24.67
C PHE A 129 -31.08 7.88 24.53
N LEU A 130 -31.32 6.56 24.47
CA LEU A 130 -30.26 5.57 24.25
C LEU A 130 -29.66 5.70 22.86
N TYR A 131 -30.50 5.96 21.85
CA TYR A 131 -30.03 6.19 20.48
C TYR A 131 -29.22 7.49 20.38
N MET A 132 -29.66 8.55 21.05
CA MET A 132 -28.89 9.79 21.14
C MET A 132 -27.56 9.55 21.85
N LEU A 133 -27.57 8.89 23.01
CA LEU A 133 -26.36 8.60 23.78
C LEU A 133 -25.36 7.72 23.02
N ALA A 134 -25.82 6.76 22.21
CA ALA A 134 -24.95 5.93 21.38
C ALA A 134 -24.47 6.66 20.11
N GLY A 135 -25.33 7.48 19.50
CA GLY A 135 -25.01 8.22 18.28
C GLY A 135 -24.03 9.37 18.51
N THR A 136 -24.21 10.14 19.59
CA THR A 136 -23.34 11.29 19.91
C THR A 136 -21.85 10.96 19.97
N PRO A 137 -21.36 9.93 20.71
CA PRO A 137 -19.94 9.62 20.74
C PRO A 137 -19.44 9.18 19.38
N MET A 138 -20.20 8.36 18.64
CA MET A 138 -19.81 7.89 17.32
C MET A 138 -19.67 9.05 16.33
N LEU A 139 -20.54 10.06 16.42
CA LEU A 139 -20.50 11.26 15.60
C LEU A 139 -19.31 12.16 15.99
N ILE A 140 -19.04 12.34 17.29
CA ILE A 140 -17.88 13.10 17.78
C ILE A 140 -16.57 12.42 17.36
N TYR A 141 -16.47 11.09 17.49
CA TYR A 141 -15.29 10.34 17.06
C TYR A 141 -15.08 10.39 15.55
N GLY A 142 -16.16 10.23 14.77
CA GLY A 142 -16.10 10.36 13.31
C GLY A 142 -15.65 11.75 12.88
N TRP A 143 -16.20 12.80 13.51
CA TRP A 143 -15.79 14.18 13.28
C TRP A 143 -14.31 14.37 13.61
N LYS A 144 -13.86 13.95 14.80
CA LYS A 144 -12.45 14.05 15.18
C LYS A 144 -11.52 13.31 14.23
N SER A 145 -11.91 12.15 13.74
CA SER A 145 -11.11 11.37 12.80
C SER A 145 -10.91 12.08 11.46
N ILE A 146 -11.88 12.86 10.98
CA ILE A 146 -11.74 13.62 9.74
C ILE A 146 -10.75 14.77 9.93
N PHE A 147 -10.87 15.52 11.04
CA PHE A 147 -9.97 16.65 11.32
C PHE A 147 -8.53 16.23 11.62
N HIS A 148 -8.29 15.00 12.09
CA HIS A 148 -6.94 14.49 12.33
C HIS A 148 -6.22 14.01 11.07
N VAL A 149 -6.91 13.89 9.93
CA VAL A 149 -6.33 13.46 8.64
C VAL A 149 -5.80 14.64 7.83
N GLU A 150 -6.13 15.88 8.21
CA GLU A 150 -5.70 17.11 7.53
C GLU A 150 -4.40 17.74 8.10
N GLU A 151 -3.79 17.17 9.14
CA GLU A 151 -2.45 17.55 9.67
C GLU A 151 -1.37 16.53 9.30
#